data_AF-A0A3M5WYW6-F1
#
_entry.id   AF-A0A3M5WYW6-F1
#
_cell.length_a   1.000
_cell.length_b   1.000
_cell.length_c   1.000
_cell.angle_alpha   90.00
_cell.angle_beta   90.00
_cell.angle_gamma   90.00
#
_symmetry.space_group_name_H-M   'P 1'
#
loop_
_entity.id
_entity.type
_entity.pdbx_description
1 polymer ?
#
loop_
_entity_poly.entity_id
_entity_poly.type
_entity_poly.pdbx_seq_one_letter_code
_entity_poly.pdbx_strand_id
1 'polypeptide(L)' 'MRDAGLNRERILLLQPRGTQSVLELTREALRLGRSHTVVSWINPLGAIARQQLISAAKIGEAQSLNIRLG' A
#
# COMPACT_ATOMS: atom_id res chain seq x y z
N MET A 1 -12.21 -12.04 -0.03
CA MET A 1 -11.65 -11.72 1.31
C MET A 1 -12.45 -12.34 2.45
N ARG A 2 -13.79 -12.31 2.41
CA ARG A 2 -14.64 -12.91 3.46
C ARG A 2 -14.42 -14.41 3.64
N ASP A 3 -14.19 -15.12 2.54
CA ASP A 3 -14.04 -16.58 2.53
C ASP A 3 -12.56 -17.02 2.65
N ALA A 4 -11.63 -16.06 2.72
CA ALA A 4 -10.20 -16.34 2.83
C ALA A 4 -9.71 -16.43 4.29
N GLY A 5 -10.60 -16.41 5.28
CA GLY A 5 -10.25 -16.51 6.71
C GLY A 5 -9.51 -15.30 7.27
N LEU A 6 -9.52 -14.15 6.57
CA LEU A 6 -8.81 -12.95 7.00
C LEU A 6 -9.52 -12.25 8.17
N ASN A 7 -8.75 -11.84 9.19
CA ASN A 7 -9.28 -11.06 10.31
C ASN A 7 -9.64 -9.64 9.86
N ARG A 8 -10.94 -9.34 9.83
CA ARG A 8 -11.49 -8.08 9.30
C ARG A 8 -11.19 -6.88 10.19
N GLU A 9 -11.07 -7.09 11.49
CA GLU A 9 -10.80 -6.00 12.45
C GLU A 9 -9.38 -5.46 12.30
N ARG A 10 -8.51 -6.21 11.61
CA ARG A 10 -7.11 -5.87 11.36
C ARG A 10 -6.83 -5.45 9.92
N ILE A 11 -7.85 -5.34 9.08
CA ILE A 11 -7.70 -4.97 7.66
C ILE A 11 -8.43 -3.68 7.37
N LEU A 12 -7.68 -2.72 6.84
CA LEU A 12 -8.21 -1.48 6.30
C LEU A 12 -8.16 -1.53 4.76
N LEU A 13 -9.32 -1.42 4.12
CA LEU A 13 -9.42 -1.29 2.67
C LEU A 13 -9.53 0.18 2.32
N LEU A 14 -8.54 0.68 1.58
CA LEU A 14 -8.49 2.07 1.12
C LEU A 14 -8.69 2.11 -0.39
N GLN A 15 -9.46 3.10 -0.84
CA GLN A 15 -9.63 3.42 -2.25
C GLN A 15 -9.15 4.86 -2.47
N PRO A 16 -8.41 5.14 -3.55
CA PRO A 16 -8.04 6.51 -3.90
C PRO A 16 -9.31 7.35 -4.09
N ARG A 17 -9.25 8.61 -3.66
CA ARG A 17 -10.38 9.54 -3.78
C ARG A 17 -10.05 10.67 -4.76
N GLY A 18 -11.04 11.07 -5.58
CA GLY A 18 -10.88 12.16 -6.53
C GLY A 18 -9.73 11.89 -7.52
N THR A 19 -8.77 12.81 -7.58
CA THR A 19 -7.59 12.71 -8.45
C THR A 19 -6.39 12.01 -7.80
N GLN A 20 -6.53 11.48 -6.58
CA GLN A 20 -5.45 10.79 -5.89
C GLN A 20 -5.10 9.50 -6.63
N SER A 21 -3.82 9.28 -6.92
CA SER A 21 -3.34 8.03 -7.47
C SER A 21 -3.19 6.94 -6.39
N VAL A 22 -3.24 5.68 -6.81
CA VAL A 22 -2.94 4.53 -5.94
C VAL A 22 -1.53 4.64 -5.34
N LEU A 23 -0.57 5.16 -6.10
CA LEU A 23 0.80 5.39 -5.64
C LEU A 23 0.85 6.41 -4.50
N GLU A 24 0.18 7.55 -4.64
CA GLU A 24 0.12 8.58 -3.60
C GLU A 24 -0.55 8.08 -2.33
N LEU A 25 -1.68 7.37 -2.47
CA LEU A 25 -2.38 6.78 -1.34
C LEU A 25 -1.51 5.75 -0.60
N THR A 26 -0.84 4.86 -1.34
CA THR A 26 0.03 3.82 -0.78
C THR A 26 1.21 4.45 -0.04
N ARG A 27 1.84 5.46 -0.66
CA ARG A 27 2.96 6.20 -0.04
C ARG A 27 2.54 6.86 1.26
N GLU A 28 1.36 7.48 1.29
CA GLU A 28 0.88 8.15 2.50
C GLU A 28 0.52 7.14 3.60
N ALA A 29 -0.16 6.04 3.27
CA ALA A 29 -0.46 4.98 4.21
C ALA A 29 0.81 4.40 4.86
N LEU A 30 1.85 4.16 4.05
CA LEU A 30 3.17 3.72 4.53
C LEU A 30 3.79 4.78 5.45
N ARG A 31 3.86 6.03 5.00
CA ARG A 31 4.52 7.14 5.74
C ARG A 31 3.87 7.41 7.10
N LEU A 32 2.56 7.20 7.23
CA LEU A 32 1.83 7.41 8.48
C LEU A 32 2.16 6.35 9.55
N GLY A 33 2.72 5.20 9.18
CA GLY A 33 3.14 4.14 10.12
C GLY A 33 2.02 3.49 10.93
N ARG A 34 0.76 3.68 10.54
CA ARG A 34 -0.41 3.10 11.23
C ARG A 34 -0.74 1.67 10.76
N SER A 35 0.04 1.14 9.83
CA SER A 35 -0.11 -0.21 9.30
C SER A 35 1.27 -0.83 9.18
N HIS A 36 1.47 -1.99 9.80
CA HIS A 36 2.74 -2.72 9.69
C HIS A 36 3.03 -3.19 8.25
N THR A 37 2.00 -3.30 7.41
CA THR A 37 2.09 -3.72 6.01
C THR A 37 1.04 -2.97 5.21
N VAL A 38 1.46 -2.39 4.09
CA VAL A 38 0.55 -1.83 3.09
C VAL A 38 0.68 -2.67 1.83
N VAL A 39 -0.45 -3.22 1.38
CA VAL A 39 -0.55 -4.00 0.15
C VAL A 39 -1.12 -3.12 -0.96
N SER A 40 -0.45 -3.09 -2.11
CA SER A 40 -0.89 -2.34 -3.28
C SER A 40 -0.91 -3.19 -4.54
N TRP A 41 -1.69 -2.76 -5.53
CA TRP A 41 -1.80 -3.39 -6.85
C TRP A 41 -1.46 -2.38 -7.93
N ILE A 42 -0.20 -1.92 -7.96
CA ILE A 42 0.29 -0.94 -8.95
C ILE A 42 0.96 -1.69 -10.09
N ASN A 43 0.44 -1.52 -11.31
CA ASN A 43 0.98 -2.10 -12.53
C ASN A 43 0.77 -1.12 -13.72
N PRO A 44 1.82 -0.65 -14.41
CA PRO A 44 3.23 -0.93 -14.14
C PRO A 44 3.76 -0.17 -12.91
N LEU A 45 4.71 -0.76 -12.20
CA LEU A 45 5.46 -0.10 -11.12
C LEU A 45 6.87 0.24 -11.59
N GLY A 46 7.09 1.50 -11.95
CA GLY A 46 8.40 2.00 -12.36
C GLY A 46 9.41 2.11 -11.22
N ALA A 47 10.70 2.22 -11.54
CA ALA A 47 11.78 2.28 -10.56
C ALA A 47 11.64 3.47 -9.57
N ILE A 48 11.24 4.64 -10.07
CA ILE A 48 11.02 5.85 -9.25
C ILE A 48 9.89 5.61 -8.24
N ALA A 49 8.75 5.09 -8.71
CA ALA A 49 7.60 4.77 -7.86
C ALA A 49 7.97 3.73 -6.80
N ARG A 50 8.72 2.68 -7.18
CA ARG A 50 9.24 1.68 -6.23
C ARG A 50 10.09 2.34 -5.13
N GLN A 51 10.98 3.25 -5.50
CA GLN A 51 11.84 3.94 -4.53
C GLN A 51 11.05 4.84 -3.57
N GLN A 52 10.01 5.51 -4.07
CA GLN A 52 9.09 6.29 -3.24
C GLN A 52 8.38 5.41 -2.20
N LEU A 53 7.92 4.22 -2.58
CA LEU A 53 7.31 3.26 -1.65
C LEU A 53 8.31 2.77 -0.61
N ILE A 54 9.53 2.40 -1.02
CA ILE A 54 10.59 1.97 -0.08
C ILE A 54 10.92 3.08 0.92
N SER A 55 11.05 4.31 0.46
CA SER A 55 11.34 5.45 1.34
C SER A 55 10.22 5.70 2.34
N ALA A 56 8.95 5.68 1.90
CA ALA A 56 7.81 5.86 2.79
C ALA A 56 7.67 4.72 3.80
N ALA A 57 7.91 3.48 3.37
CA ALA A 57 7.90 2.30 4.24
C ALA A 57 8.94 2.42 5.37
N LYS A 58 10.15 2.90 5.05
CA LYS A 58 11.19 3.18 6.06
C LYS A 58 10.75 4.25 7.05
N ILE A 59 10.12 5.33 6.59
CA ILE A 59 9.67 6.44 7.45
C ILE A 59 8.61 5.97 8.45
N GLY A 60 7.64 5.18 8.01
CA GLY A 60 6.57 4.68 8.88
C GLY A 60 6.84 3.34 9.53
N GLU A 61 8.08 2.83 9.49
CA GLU A 61 8.46 1.52 10.03
C GLU A 61 7.53 0.37 9.57
N ALA A 62 7.14 0.43 8.29
CA ALA A 62 6.16 -0.45 7.67
C ALA A 62 6.77 -1.29 6.54
N GLN A 63 6.05 -2.32 6.12
CA GLN A 63 6.37 -3.14 4.95
C GLN A 63 5.52 -2.73 3.74
N SER A 64 6.16 -2.55 2.59
CA SER A 64 5.47 -2.30 1.30
C SER A 64 5.43 -3.59 0.48
N LEU A 65 4.24 -4.08 0.17
CA LEU A 65 4.04 -5.27 -0.68
C LEU A 65 3.18 -4.91 -1.90
N ASN A 66 3.78 -4.87 -3.09
CA ASN A 66 3.05 -4.66 -4.33
C ASN A 66 2.76 -5.99 -5.03
N ILE A 67 1.50 -6.32 -5.26
CA ILE A 67 1.04 -7.52 -5.97
C ILE A 67 0.74 -7.15 -7.43
N ARG A 68 1.27 -7.93 -8.37
CA ARG A 68 0.94 -7.84 -9.79
C ARG A 68 0.19 -9.11 -10.17
N LEU A 69 -1.07 -8.96 -10.53
CA LEU A 69 -1.85 -10.05 -11.14
C LEU A 69 -1.56 -10.01 -12.64
N GLY A 70 -1.29 -11.20 -13.22
CA GLY A 70 -0.94 -11.38 -14.62
C GLY A 70 -2.06 -11.00 -15.57
#